data_AF-A0A5C0SKN6-F1
#
_entry.id   AF-A0A5C0SKN6-F1
#
_cell.length_a   1.000
_cell.length_b   1.000
_cell.length_c   1.000
_cell.angle_alpha   90.00
_cell.angle_beta   90.00
_cell.angle_gamma   90.00
#
_symmetry.space_group_name_H-M   'P 1'
#
loop_
_entity.id
_entity.type
_entity.pdbx_description
1 polymer ?
#
loop_
_entity_poly.entity_id
_entity_poly.type
_entity_poly.pdbx_seq_one_letter_code
_entity_poly.pdbx_strand_id
1 'polypeptide(L)'
;MFRLRRKKGQGAIEYLFMIAAALVIILIAVRYVGQSGQQASEQGNIAQLQAQAELAKSNLVGRNAWDDDYTVDWGDNGNKTIVIKNTSGTPLVNSTATNADKYKDLIGSTPKLKTVYDNCMSGNENYCYILIDLG
;
A
#
# COMPACT_ATOMS: atom_id res chain seq x y z
N MET A 1 -2.97 -70.94 -32.39
CA MET A 1 -1.85 -70.19 -31.76
C MET A 1 -1.98 -68.72 -32.12
N PHE A 2 -2.70 -67.93 -31.32
CA PHE A 2 -2.92 -66.49 -31.58
C PHE A 2 -1.84 -65.67 -30.87
N ARG A 3 -0.91 -65.08 -31.62
CA ARG A 3 0.05 -64.09 -31.10
C ARG A 3 -0.55 -62.70 -31.25
N LEU A 4 -0.99 -62.10 -30.15
CA LEU A 4 -1.36 -60.68 -30.09
C LEU A 4 -0.12 -59.82 -30.34
N ARG A 5 -0.02 -59.24 -31.54
CA ARG A 5 0.97 -58.22 -31.89
C ARG A 5 0.69 -56.97 -31.05
N ARG A 6 1.52 -56.74 -30.02
CA ARG A 6 1.57 -55.48 -29.26
C ARG A 6 2.00 -54.38 -30.24
N LYS A 7 1.05 -53.59 -30.74
CA LYS A 7 1.36 -52.42 -31.59
C LYS A 7 2.14 -51.41 -30.74
N LYS A 8 3.34 -51.05 -31.19
CA LYS A 8 4.19 -49.98 -30.66
C LYS A 8 3.46 -48.64 -30.76
N GLY A 9 2.65 -48.30 -29.76
CA GLY A 9 2.21 -46.93 -29.47
C GLY A 9 3.18 -46.15 -28.58
N GLN A 10 4.39 -46.69 -28.38
CA GLN A 10 5.32 -46.27 -27.34
C GLN A 10 6.00 -44.92 -27.64
N GLY A 11 6.12 -44.51 -28.91
CA GLY A 11 6.73 -43.23 -29.28
C GLY A 11 5.82 -42.02 -29.00
N ALA A 12 4.50 -42.14 -29.18
CA ALA A 12 3.58 -41.02 -28.98
C ALA A 12 3.44 -40.60 -27.50
N ILE A 13 3.60 -41.56 -26.58
CA ILE A 13 3.57 -41.30 -25.13
C ILE A 13 4.78 -40.44 -24.70
N GLU A 14 5.96 -40.67 -25.25
CA GLU A 14 7.17 -39.91 -24.92
C GLU A 14 7.04 -38.43 -25.35
N TYR A 15 6.47 -38.18 -26.53
CA TYR A 15 6.18 -36.82 -26.98
C TYR A 15 5.13 -36.12 -26.11
N LEU A 16 4.10 -36.84 -25.66
CA LEU A 16 3.10 -36.29 -24.74
C LEU A 16 3.72 -35.92 -23.39
N PHE A 17 4.65 -36.73 -22.86
CA PHE A 17 5.35 -36.41 -21.61
C PHE A 17 6.29 -35.21 -21.75
N MET A 18 7.01 -35.07 -22.86
CA MET A 18 7.84 -33.89 -23.10
C MET A 18 7.02 -32.61 -23.17
N ILE A 19 5.90 -32.64 -23.91
CA ILE A 19 5.00 -31.48 -24.01
C ILE A 19 4.39 -31.17 -22.64
N ALA A 20 3.94 -32.17 -21.89
CA ALA A 20 3.41 -31.97 -20.55
C ALA A 20 4.44 -31.33 -19.60
N ALA A 21 5.69 -31.80 -19.62
CA ALA A 21 6.76 -31.23 -18.80
C ALA A 21 7.04 -29.76 -19.16
N ALA A 22 7.09 -29.44 -20.46
CA ALA A 22 7.27 -28.07 -20.92
C ALA A 22 6.12 -27.16 -20.46
N LEU A 23 4.87 -27.62 -20.55
CA LEU A 23 3.69 -26.87 -20.11
C LEU A 23 3.68 -26.64 -18.59
N VAL A 24 4.11 -27.62 -17.80
CA VAL A 24 4.22 -27.49 -16.34
C VAL A 24 5.28 -26.44 -15.97
N ILE A 25 6.43 -26.45 -16.62
CA ILE A 25 7.50 -25.45 -16.39
C ILE A 25 6.98 -24.04 -16.71
N ILE A 26 6.30 -23.87 -17.85
CA ILE A 26 5.71 -22.57 -18.23
C ILE A 26 4.68 -22.11 -17.18
N LEU A 27 3.81 -23.01 -16.72
CA LEU A 27 2.78 -22.67 -15.73
C LEU A 27 3.39 -22.23 -14.39
N ILE A 28 4.46 -22.88 -13.94
CA ILE A 28 5.19 -22.49 -12.72
C ILE A 28 5.84 -21.12 -12.91
N ALA A 29 6.48 -20.88 -14.06
CA ALA A 29 7.10 -19.59 -14.36
C ALA A 29 6.07 -18.43 -14.38
N VAL A 30 4.91 -18.61 -15.04
CA VAL A 30 3.85 -17.59 -15.05
C VAL A 30 3.29 -17.35 -13.64
N ARG A 31 3.10 -18.41 -12.85
CA ARG A 31 2.61 -18.26 -11.46
C ARG A 31 3.62 -17.52 -10.58
N TYR A 32 4.91 -17.82 -10.73
CA TYR A 32 5.97 -17.16 -9.96
C TYR A 32 6.13 -15.68 -10.32
N VAL A 33 6.08 -15.35 -11.62
CA VAL A 33 6.11 -13.96 -12.10
C VAL A 33 4.86 -13.19 -11.65
N GLY A 34 3.67 -13.80 -11.74
CA GLY A 34 2.42 -13.19 -11.27
C GLY A 34 2.44 -12.89 -9.77
N GLN A 35 2.94 -13.83 -8.95
CA GLN A 35 3.05 -13.66 -7.51
C GLN A 35 4.11 -12.61 -7.12
N SER A 36 5.25 -12.59 -7.81
CA SER A 36 6.30 -11.58 -7.61
C SER A 36 5.84 -10.17 -8.03
N GLY A 37 5.02 -10.08 -9.08
CA GLY A 37 4.45 -8.81 -9.56
C GLY A 37 3.44 -8.19 -8.60
N GLN A 38 2.64 -9.00 -7.89
CA GLN A 38 1.70 -8.51 -6.87
C GLN A 38 2.43 -7.88 -5.69
N GLN A 39 3.48 -8.54 -5.17
CA GLN A 39 4.28 -8.02 -4.07
C GLN A 39 5.06 -6.75 -4.46
N ALA A 40 5.57 -6.68 -5.70
CA ALA A 40 6.21 -5.47 -6.22
C ALA A 40 5.22 -4.30 -6.40
N SER A 41 3.96 -4.58 -6.77
CA SER A 41 2.92 -3.56 -6.92
C SER A 41 2.50 -2.96 -5.57
N GLU A 42 2.39 -3.78 -4.53
CA GLU A 42 2.08 -3.32 -3.17
C GLU A 42 3.23 -2.46 -2.60
N GLN A 43 4.48 -2.88 -2.81
CA GLN A 43 5.65 -2.12 -2.35
C GLN A 43 5.86 -0.82 -3.14
N GLY A 44 5.45 -0.77 -4.41
CA GLY A 44 5.44 0.45 -5.22
C GLY A 44 4.42 1.48 -4.74
N ASN A 45 3.22 1.04 -4.38
CA ASN A 45 2.17 1.93 -3.86
C ASN A 45 2.57 2.61 -2.56
N ILE A 46 3.19 1.87 -1.63
CA ILE A 46 3.57 2.46 -0.35
C ILE A 46 4.71 3.46 -0.47
N ALA A 47 5.70 3.17 -1.33
CA ALA A 47 6.78 4.12 -1.62
C ALA A 47 6.23 5.42 -2.24
N GLN A 48 5.22 5.32 -3.12
CA GLN A 48 4.55 6.49 -3.68
C GLN A 48 3.80 7.29 -2.61
N LEU A 49 3.11 6.62 -1.68
CA LEU A 49 2.41 7.29 -0.58
C LEU A 49 3.39 7.98 0.37
N GLN A 50 4.53 7.35 0.68
CA GLN A 50 5.58 7.94 1.50
C GLN A 50 6.17 9.19 0.84
N ALA A 51 6.45 9.15 -0.47
CA ALA A 51 6.93 10.31 -1.20
C ALA A 51 5.94 11.49 -1.17
N GLN A 52 4.64 11.22 -1.30
CA GLN A 52 3.61 12.26 -1.17
C GLN A 52 3.52 12.80 0.26
N ALA A 53 3.64 11.93 1.26
CA ALA A 53 3.65 12.33 2.67
C ALA A 53 4.87 13.20 3.02
N GLU A 54 6.04 12.95 2.41
CA GLU A 54 7.22 13.81 2.56
C GLU A 54 7.02 15.19 1.93
N LEU A 55 6.39 15.25 0.74
CA LEU A 55 6.04 16.52 0.11
C LEU A 55 5.07 17.31 0.99
N ALA A 56 4.03 16.66 1.51
CA ALA A 56 3.08 17.26 2.42
C ALA A 56 3.77 17.79 3.68
N LYS A 57 4.67 17.01 4.29
CA LYS A 57 5.50 17.48 5.41
C LYS A 57 6.32 18.71 5.03
N SER A 58 6.97 18.72 3.86
CA SER A 58 7.74 19.87 3.38
C SER A 58 6.87 21.12 3.25
N ASN A 59 5.65 20.98 2.72
CA ASN A 59 4.68 22.09 2.63
C ASN A 59 4.27 22.61 4.02
N LEU A 60 4.03 21.71 4.97
CA LEU A 60 3.68 22.07 6.35
C LEU A 60 4.84 22.77 7.07
N VAL A 61 6.07 22.30 6.91
CA VAL A 61 7.28 22.96 7.42
C VAL A 61 7.42 24.36 6.81
N GLY A 62 7.24 24.50 5.49
CA GLY A 62 7.28 25.80 4.81
C GLY A 62 6.21 26.78 5.30
N ARG A 63 5.11 26.29 5.86
CA ARG A 63 4.01 27.09 6.44
C ARG A 63 4.16 27.32 7.95
N ASN A 64 5.25 26.89 8.59
CA ASN A 64 5.42 26.86 10.04
C ASN A 64 4.29 26.12 10.79
N ALA A 65 3.72 25.10 10.13
CA ALA A 65 2.63 24.28 10.66
C ALA A 65 3.08 22.86 11.02
N TRP A 66 4.39 22.61 11.02
CA TRP A 66 4.98 21.34 11.44
C TRP A 66 5.71 21.50 12.77
N ASP A 67 5.30 20.70 13.74
CA ASP A 67 6.04 20.44 14.97
C ASP A 67 5.70 19.02 15.41
N ASP A 68 6.66 18.32 16.00
CA ASP A 68 6.52 16.94 16.42
C ASP A 68 5.48 16.77 17.55
N ASP A 69 5.26 17.83 18.35
CA ASP A 69 4.30 17.85 19.45
C ASP A 69 2.91 18.34 19.05
N TYR A 70 2.74 18.84 17.83
CA TYR A 70 1.42 19.21 17.32
C TYR A 70 0.55 17.97 17.11
N THR A 71 -0.76 18.14 17.25
CA THR A 71 -1.71 17.04 17.15
C THR A 71 -2.56 17.16 15.91
N VAL A 72 -2.91 16.02 15.34
CA VAL A 72 -3.90 15.94 14.26
C VAL A 72 -5.25 15.60 14.86
N ASP A 73 -6.27 16.36 14.49
CA ASP A 73 -7.63 16.19 14.97
C ASP A 73 -8.64 16.42 13.84
N TRP A 74 -9.89 16.07 14.10
CA TRP A 74 -10.99 16.48 13.25
C TRP A 74 -11.33 17.95 13.46
N GLY A 75 -11.65 18.64 12.37
CA GLY A 75 -12.23 19.97 12.40
C GLY A 75 -13.72 19.96 12.74
N ASP A 76 -14.31 21.15 12.87
CA ASP A 76 -15.70 21.32 13.32
C ASP A 76 -16.76 20.79 12.34
N ASN A 77 -16.36 20.32 11.15
CA ASN A 77 -17.23 19.81 10.09
C ASN A 77 -17.36 18.27 10.08
N GLY A 78 -17.08 17.62 11.21
CA GLY A 78 -17.01 16.16 11.32
C GLY A 78 -15.82 15.57 10.56
N ASN A 79 -15.91 14.30 10.16
CA ASN A 79 -14.85 13.57 9.43
C ASN A 79 -14.60 14.08 7.98
N LYS A 80 -14.91 15.34 7.68
CA LYS A 80 -14.73 15.97 6.36
C LYS A 80 -13.54 16.92 6.33
N THR A 81 -13.08 17.38 7.48
CA THR A 81 -11.99 18.35 7.60
C THR A 81 -11.00 17.86 8.63
N ILE A 82 -9.73 17.86 8.29
CA ILE A 82 -8.65 17.49 9.19
C ILE A 82 -7.87 18.75 9.57
N VAL A 83 -7.50 18.84 10.85
CA VAL A 83 -6.82 20.01 11.39
C VAL A 83 -5.54 19.64 12.12
N ILE A 84 -4.54 20.49 12.00
CA ILE A 84 -3.35 20.46 12.85
C ILE A 84 -3.57 21.48 13.96
N LYS A 85 -3.46 21.04 15.21
CA LYS A 85 -3.54 21.89 16.39
C LYS A 85 -2.17 21.99 17.04
N ASN A 86 -1.79 23.20 17.46
CA ASN A 86 -0.60 23.38 18.28
C ASN A 86 -0.78 22.80 19.70
N THR A 87 0.28 22.85 20.52
CA THR A 87 0.25 22.38 21.91
C THR A 87 -0.79 23.10 22.80
N SER A 88 -1.20 24.31 22.41
CA SER A 88 -2.26 25.08 23.06
C SER A 88 -3.67 24.78 22.53
N GLY A 89 -3.81 23.82 21.60
CA GLY A 89 -5.08 23.44 20.97
C GLY A 89 -5.57 24.38 19.86
N THR A 90 -4.76 25.36 19.44
CA THR A 90 -5.12 26.31 18.39
C THR A 90 -4.94 25.68 17.01
N PRO A 91 -5.95 25.71 16.11
CA PRO A 91 -5.83 25.16 14.77
C PRO A 91 -4.89 26.03 13.91
N LEU A 92 -3.88 25.40 13.30
CA LEU A 92 -2.88 26.03 12.42
C LEU A 92 -3.16 25.76 10.94
N VAL A 93 -3.66 24.56 10.63
CA VAL A 93 -4.03 24.14 9.28
C VAL A 93 -5.40 23.50 9.36
N ASN A 94 -6.22 23.78 8.35
CA ASN A 94 -7.48 23.11 8.11
C ASN A 94 -7.49 22.69 6.64
N SER A 95 -7.68 21.40 6.40
CA SER A 95 -7.69 20.82 5.07
C SER A 95 -8.85 19.85 4.90
N THR A 96 -9.22 19.58 3.66
CA THR A 96 -10.29 18.65 3.32
C THR A 96 -9.79 17.22 3.44
N ALA A 97 -10.51 16.41 4.22
CA ALA A 97 -10.21 15.00 4.44
C ALA A 97 -10.77 14.15 3.28
N THR A 98 -10.09 14.15 2.14
CA THR A 98 -10.52 13.41 0.94
C THR A 98 -10.48 11.89 1.17
N ASN A 99 -9.58 11.43 2.03
CA ASN A 99 -9.34 10.01 2.33
C ASN A 99 -9.85 9.62 3.73
N ALA A 100 -10.78 10.38 4.31
CA ALA A 100 -11.27 10.19 5.68
C ALA A 100 -11.62 8.74 6.03
N ASP A 101 -12.26 8.00 5.13
CA ASP A 101 -12.64 6.61 5.38
C ASP A 101 -11.47 5.65 5.63
N LYS A 102 -10.26 6.01 5.19
CA LYS A 102 -9.05 5.20 5.39
C LYS A 102 -8.47 5.32 6.79
N TYR A 103 -8.62 6.49 7.43
CA TYR A 103 -7.90 6.80 8.67
C TYR A 103 -8.80 7.33 9.79
N LYS A 104 -10.12 7.34 9.62
CA LYS A 104 -11.03 7.97 10.58
C LYS A 104 -10.93 7.45 12.00
N ASP A 105 -10.67 6.16 12.15
CA ASP A 105 -10.54 5.51 13.46
C ASP A 105 -9.19 5.84 14.13
N LEU A 106 -8.21 6.34 13.37
CA LEU A 106 -6.88 6.70 13.86
C LEU A 106 -6.80 8.12 14.45
N ILE A 107 -7.70 9.02 14.02
CA ILE A 107 -7.73 10.42 14.49
C ILE A 107 -8.45 10.57 15.83
N GLY A 108 -9.31 9.62 16.21
CA GLY A 108 -10.08 9.68 17.46
C GLY A 108 -9.22 9.74 18.73
N SER A 109 -7.94 9.36 18.65
CA SER A 109 -6.98 9.46 19.76
C SER A 109 -6.08 10.71 19.70
N THR A 110 -6.42 11.69 18.84
CA THR A 110 -5.66 12.93 18.62
C THR A 110 -4.15 12.73 18.52
N PRO A 111 -3.68 11.88 17.58
CA PRO A 111 -2.28 11.50 17.51
C PRO A 111 -1.37 12.71 17.24
N LYS A 112 -0.17 12.66 17.81
CA LYS A 112 0.88 13.63 17.49
C LYS A 112 1.33 13.48 16.02
N LEU A 113 1.68 14.60 15.39
CA LEU A 113 2.21 14.67 14.03
C LEU A 113 3.45 13.80 13.87
N LYS A 114 4.33 13.76 14.87
CA LYS A 114 5.46 12.83 14.88
C LYS A 114 5.03 11.37 14.77
N THR A 115 4.04 10.96 15.58
CA THR A 115 3.51 9.59 15.56
C THR A 115 2.86 9.27 14.20
N VAL A 116 2.13 10.22 13.61
CA VAL A 116 1.55 10.03 12.28
C VAL A 116 2.64 9.83 11.23
N TYR A 117 3.69 10.66 11.26
CA TYR A 117 4.82 10.56 10.35
C TYR A 117 5.59 9.25 10.49
N ASP A 118 5.98 8.90 11.71
CA ASP A 118 6.75 7.68 11.97
C ASP A 118 5.98 6.43 11.53
N ASN A 119 4.66 6.39 11.76
CA ASN A 119 3.84 5.27 11.31
C ASN A 119 3.69 5.22 9.78
N CYS A 120 3.55 6.36 9.10
CA CYS A 120 3.58 6.38 7.63
C CYS A 120 4.92 5.85 7.09
N MET A 121 6.04 6.31 7.66
CA MET A 121 7.38 5.88 7.24
C MET A 121 7.68 4.42 7.60
N SER A 122 7.01 3.87 8.62
CA SER A 122 7.08 2.43 8.94
C SER A 122 6.32 1.54 7.96
N GLY A 123 5.57 2.12 7.02
CA GLY A 123 4.81 1.39 6.02
C GLY A 123 3.33 1.17 6.39
N ASN A 124 2.74 2.05 7.19
CA ASN A 124 1.29 2.07 7.38
C ASN A 124 0.63 3.12 6.48
N GLU A 125 -0.02 2.65 5.41
CA GLU A 125 -0.64 3.48 4.38
C GLU A 125 -1.69 4.46 4.94
N ASN A 126 -2.46 4.04 5.95
CA ASN A 126 -3.53 4.86 6.53
C ASN A 126 -2.98 6.15 7.17
N TYR A 127 -1.80 6.09 7.78
CA TYR A 127 -1.14 7.28 8.32
C TYR A 127 -0.53 8.15 7.23
N CYS A 128 -0.13 7.59 6.09
CA CYS A 128 0.30 8.39 4.95
C CYS A 128 -0.85 9.20 4.35
N TYR A 129 -2.06 8.63 4.27
CA TYR A 129 -3.25 9.36 3.81
C TYR A 129 -3.60 10.55 4.71
N ILE A 130 -3.34 10.47 6.02
CA ILE A 130 -3.49 11.62 6.94
C ILE A 130 -2.59 12.77 6.50
N LEU A 131 -1.31 12.49 6.23
CA LEU A 131 -0.35 13.51 5.84
C LEU A 131 -0.65 14.09 4.46
N ILE A 132 -1.04 13.24 3.51
CA ILE A 132 -1.43 13.67 2.15
C ILE A 132 -2.61 14.62 2.19
N ASP A 133 -3.65 14.33 2.99
CA ASP A 133 -4.79 15.23 3.11
C ASP A 133 -4.43 16.55 3.83
N LEU A 134 -3.35 16.59 4.61
CA LEU A 134 -2.91 17.78 5.36
C LEU A 134 -2.04 18.76 4.56
N GLY A 135 -1.36 18.30 3.51
CA GLY A 135 -0.30 19.07 2.82
C GLY A 135 -0.52 19.34 1.35
#